data_AF-A0A1F5DN76-F1
#
_entry.id   AF-A0A1F5DN76-F1
#
_cell.length_a   1.000
_cell.length_b   1.000
_cell.length_c   1.000
_cell.angle_alpha   90.00
_cell.angle_beta   90.00
_cell.angle_gamma   90.00
#
_symmetry.space_group_name_H-M   'P 1'
#
loop_
_entity.id
_entity.type
_entity.pdbx_description
1 polymer ?
#
loop_
_entity_poly.entity_id
_entity_poly.type
_entity_poly.pdbx_seq_one_letter_code
_entity_poly.pdbx_strand_id
1 'polypeptide(L)'
;MEITVAEWGDFDDFYRKYDSTVNLDLSAKKDTICRIFDIFGYQYMSGYLDIGTLWTACNEAVPFTWMKYGPIIEEYKKRGLYTKHVYEHFEYLAYEMSKMMAETDPTFKMSSIFRSEKYYRELKRRKHPFKSQ
;
A
#
# COMPACT_ATOMS: atom_id res chain seq x y z
N MET A 1 -11.27 -11.07 -2.52
CA MET A 1 -12.32 -10.72 -3.49
C MET A 1 -13.38 -9.76 -2.95
N GLU A 2 -13.64 -9.68 -1.63
CA GLU A 2 -14.65 -8.74 -1.10
C GLU A 2 -14.17 -7.29 -0.90
N ILE A 3 -12.89 -7.06 -0.62
CA ILE A 3 -12.37 -5.69 -0.45
C ILE A 3 -12.34 -4.90 -1.78
N THR A 4 -12.23 -5.58 -2.91
CA THR A 4 -12.12 -4.93 -4.23
C THR A 4 -13.46 -4.38 -4.72
N VAL A 5 -14.59 -4.93 -4.26
CA VAL A 5 -15.94 -4.53 -4.69
C VAL A 5 -16.55 -3.41 -3.83
N ALA A 6 -15.93 -3.04 -2.72
CA ALA A 6 -16.42 -1.95 -1.88
C ALA A 6 -16.34 -0.60 -2.61
N GLU A 7 -17.39 0.21 -2.52
CA GLU A 7 -17.49 1.50 -3.21
C GLU A 7 -17.76 2.65 -2.23
N TRP A 8 -17.06 3.75 -2.43
CA TRP A 8 -17.19 5.00 -1.66
C TRP A 8 -16.85 6.19 -2.54
N GLY A 9 -17.48 7.34 -2.27
CA GLY A 9 -17.20 8.59 -2.99
C GLY A 9 -15.98 9.33 -2.43
N ASP A 10 -15.86 9.38 -1.11
CA ASP A 10 -14.79 10.07 -0.39
C ASP A 10 -14.47 9.34 0.94
N PHE A 11 -13.60 9.95 1.75
CA PHE A 11 -13.23 9.38 3.04
C PHE A 11 -14.40 9.32 4.03
N ASP A 12 -15.26 10.34 4.09
CA ASP A 12 -16.34 10.36 5.09
C ASP A 12 -17.42 9.33 4.75
N ASP A 13 -17.70 9.11 3.46
CA ASP A 13 -18.55 8.02 3.00
C ASP A 13 -17.93 6.64 3.28
N PHE A 14 -16.62 6.48 3.05
CA PHE A 14 -15.90 5.26 3.44
C PHE A 14 -16.01 5.00 4.93
N TYR A 15 -15.71 6.01 5.76
CA TYR A 15 -15.70 5.91 7.21
C TYR A 15 -17.08 5.50 7.73
N ARG A 16 -18.14 6.12 7.22
CA ARG A 16 -19.51 5.78 7.60
C ARG A 16 -19.93 4.36 7.22
N LYS A 17 -19.45 3.81 6.09
CA LYS A 17 -19.88 2.50 5.58
C LYS A 17 -19.00 1.34 6.05
N TYR A 18 -17.70 1.59 6.23
CA TYR A 18 -16.68 0.54 6.25
C TYR A 18 -15.63 0.70 7.33
N ASP A 19 -15.71 1.74 8.18
CA ASP A 19 -14.82 1.85 9.33
C ASP A 19 -14.93 0.61 10.24
N SER A 20 -13.89 0.32 11.02
CA SER A 20 -13.88 -0.83 11.95
C SER A 20 -15.02 -0.78 12.96
N THR A 21 -15.53 0.40 13.28
CA THR A 21 -16.69 0.59 14.18
C THR A 21 -18.03 0.23 13.52
N VAL A 22 -18.09 0.16 12.19
CA VAL A 22 -19.33 -0.09 11.42
C VAL A 22 -19.32 -1.45 10.75
N ASN A 23 -18.21 -1.82 10.11
CA ASN A 23 -18.06 -3.07 9.36
C ASN A 23 -16.74 -3.76 9.74
N LEU A 24 -16.77 -4.45 10.87
CA LEU A 24 -15.60 -5.10 11.44
C LEU A 24 -14.99 -6.15 10.50
N ASP A 25 -15.81 -6.93 9.81
CA ASP A 25 -15.35 -8.01 8.93
C ASP A 25 -14.59 -7.47 7.71
N LEU A 26 -15.16 -6.47 7.01
CA LEU A 26 -14.47 -5.84 5.89
C LEU A 26 -13.19 -5.14 6.36
N SER A 27 -13.25 -4.46 7.50
CA SER A 27 -12.09 -3.78 8.09
C SER A 27 -10.96 -4.77 8.41
N ALA A 28 -11.26 -5.90 9.03
CA ALA A 28 -10.29 -6.95 9.33
C ALA A 28 -9.67 -7.57 8.07
N LYS A 29 -10.47 -7.82 7.03
CA LYS A 29 -9.98 -8.32 5.73
C LYS A 29 -9.06 -7.33 5.03
N LYS A 30 -9.46 -6.05 4.97
CA LYS A 30 -8.64 -4.96 4.43
C LYS A 30 -7.31 -4.88 5.19
N ASP A 31 -7.38 -4.84 6.51
CA ASP A 31 -6.21 -4.71 7.38
C ASP A 31 -5.23 -5.88 7.20
N THR A 32 -5.75 -7.10 7.10
CA THR A 32 -4.94 -8.30 6.81
C THR A 32 -4.21 -8.18 5.47
N ILE A 33 -4.91 -7.79 4.40
CA ILE A 33 -4.31 -7.67 3.06
C ILE A 33 -3.26 -6.54 3.03
N CYS A 34 -3.59 -5.35 3.56
CA CYS A 34 -2.64 -4.24 3.63
C CYS A 34 -1.38 -4.62 4.41
N ARG A 35 -1.52 -5.38 5.50
CA ARG A 35 -0.41 -5.83 6.33
C ARG A 35 0.43 -6.91 5.66
N ILE A 36 -0.16 -7.84 4.92
CA ILE A 36 0.59 -8.81 4.10
C ILE A 36 1.45 -8.06 3.08
N PHE A 37 0.89 -7.09 2.37
CA PHE A 37 1.63 -6.32 1.38
C PHE A 37 2.69 -5.41 2.02
N ASP A 38 2.47 -4.90 3.22
CA ASP A 38 3.48 -4.14 3.96
C ASP A 38 4.66 -5.02 4.36
N ILE A 39 4.38 -6.24 4.85
CA ILE A 39 5.42 -7.23 5.15
C ILE A 39 6.21 -7.56 3.88
N PHE A 40 5.55 -7.82 2.75
CA PHE A 40 6.24 -8.08 1.48
C PHE A 40 7.08 -6.89 1.02
N GLY A 41 6.56 -5.68 1.15
CA GLY A 41 7.31 -4.47 0.81
C GLY A 41 8.54 -4.30 1.67
N TYR A 42 8.44 -4.62 2.96
CA TYR A 42 9.58 -4.61 3.85
C TYR A 42 10.62 -5.68 3.47
N GLN A 43 10.19 -6.90 3.16
CA GLN A 43 11.08 -7.99 2.73
C GLN A 43 11.80 -7.63 1.42
N TYR A 44 11.10 -7.06 0.43
CA TYR A 44 11.70 -6.56 -0.80
C TYR A 44 12.70 -5.42 -0.55
N MET A 45 12.28 -4.41 0.22
CA MET A 45 13.14 -3.27 0.54
C MET A 45 14.42 -3.69 1.27
N SER A 46 14.32 -4.72 2.12
CA SER A 46 15.45 -5.29 2.86
C SER A 46 16.34 -6.21 2.01
N GLY A 47 15.87 -6.63 0.83
CA GLY A 47 16.60 -7.50 -0.09
C GLY A 47 16.43 -8.99 0.16
N TYR A 48 15.43 -9.40 0.96
CA TYR A 48 15.12 -10.81 1.22
C TYR A 48 14.28 -11.44 0.10
N LEU A 49 13.47 -10.63 -0.60
CA LEU A 49 12.71 -11.03 -1.77
C LEU A 49 13.08 -10.14 -2.95
N ASP A 50 13.07 -10.68 -4.16
CA ASP A 50 13.18 -9.90 -5.38
C ASP A 50 11.79 -9.52 -5.93
N ILE A 51 11.75 -8.48 -6.75
CA ILE A 51 10.49 -7.95 -7.28
C ILE A 51 9.81 -8.91 -8.27
N GLY A 52 10.57 -9.78 -8.95
CA GLY A 52 10.02 -10.77 -9.88
C GLY A 52 9.28 -11.90 -9.14
N THR A 53 9.84 -12.36 -8.01
CA THR A 53 9.16 -13.29 -7.09
C THR A 53 7.84 -12.69 -6.59
N LEU A 54 7.84 -11.42 -6.17
CA LEU A 54 6.63 -10.75 -5.70
C LEU A 54 5.61 -10.51 -6.82
N TRP A 55 6.06 -10.18 -8.04
CA TRP A 55 5.21 -10.08 -9.21
C TRP A 55 4.52 -11.41 -9.53
N THR A 56 5.26 -12.52 -9.47
CA THR A 56 4.69 -13.86 -9.67
C THR A 56 3.65 -14.21 -8.60
N ALA A 57 3.90 -13.83 -7.34
CA ALA A 57 3.03 -14.18 -6.22
C ALA A 57 1.77 -13.31 -6.12
N CYS A 58 1.89 -12.01 -6.38
CA CYS A 58 0.81 -11.05 -6.12
C CYS A 58 0.30 -10.32 -7.37
N ASN A 59 1.12 -10.23 -8.42
CA ASN A 59 0.81 -9.57 -9.67
C ASN A 59 0.21 -8.15 -9.47
N GLU A 60 -0.77 -7.74 -10.27
CA GLU A 60 -1.45 -6.43 -10.17
C GLU A 60 -2.19 -6.19 -8.84
N ALA A 61 -2.36 -7.19 -7.97
CA ALA A 61 -3.15 -7.04 -6.74
C ALA A 61 -2.54 -6.01 -5.79
N VAL A 62 -1.22 -5.94 -5.69
CA VAL A 62 -0.52 -4.96 -4.84
C VAL A 62 -0.78 -3.53 -5.31
N PRO A 63 -0.41 -3.13 -6.55
CA PRO A 63 -0.62 -1.76 -7.01
C PRO A 63 -2.09 -1.38 -7.06
N PHE A 64 -3.00 -2.28 -7.46
CA PHE A 64 -4.43 -1.98 -7.52
C PHE A 64 -5.05 -1.80 -6.13
N THR A 65 -4.63 -2.59 -5.15
CA THR A 65 -5.08 -2.42 -3.77
C THR A 65 -4.59 -1.08 -3.20
N TRP A 66 -3.34 -0.68 -3.48
CA TRP A 66 -2.85 0.63 -3.05
C TRP A 66 -3.58 1.77 -3.75
N MET A 67 -3.85 1.67 -5.05
CA MET A 67 -4.60 2.70 -5.77
C MET A 67 -6.02 2.87 -5.24
N LYS A 68 -6.65 1.79 -4.78
CA LYS A 68 -7.97 1.83 -4.15
C LYS A 68 -7.91 2.40 -2.72
N TYR A 69 -7.05 1.84 -1.86
CA TYR A 69 -7.08 2.12 -0.41
C TYR A 69 -6.05 3.13 0.08
N GLY A 70 -5.00 3.42 -0.70
CA GLY A 70 -3.96 4.39 -0.37
C GLY A 70 -4.51 5.77 0.01
N PRO A 71 -5.45 6.37 -0.77
CA PRO A 71 -6.07 7.63 -0.40
C PRO A 71 -6.77 7.61 0.96
N ILE A 72 -7.47 6.50 1.27
CA ILE A 72 -8.15 6.32 2.55
C ILE A 72 -7.13 6.19 3.70
N ILE A 73 -6.07 5.40 3.51
CA ILE A 73 -4.99 5.23 4.48
C ILE A 73 -4.31 6.57 4.77
N GLU A 74 -4.04 7.38 3.75
CA GLU A 74 -3.44 8.71 3.90
C GLU A 74 -4.36 9.68 4.65
N GLU A 75 -5.67 9.63 4.44
CA GLU A 75 -6.62 10.41 5.24
C GLU A 75 -6.67 9.96 6.71
N TYR A 76 -6.64 8.65 6.99
CA TYR A 76 -6.50 8.16 8.37
C TYR A 76 -5.21 8.69 9.03
N LYS A 77 -4.09 8.76 8.31
CA LYS A 77 -2.83 9.36 8.82
C LYS A 77 -2.97 10.86 9.07
N LYS A 78 -3.57 11.62 8.14
CA LYS A 78 -3.78 13.07 8.28
C LYS A 78 -4.66 13.42 9.49
N ARG A 79 -5.67 12.59 9.77
CA ARG A 79 -6.58 12.75 10.91
C ARG A 79 -6.00 12.25 12.24
N GLY A 80 -4.75 11.75 12.26
CA GLY A 80 -4.08 11.26 13.46
C GLY A 80 -4.60 9.91 13.97
N LEU A 81 -5.39 9.20 13.17
CA LEU A 81 -5.93 7.88 13.51
C LEU A 81 -4.91 6.76 13.25
N TYR A 82 -4.05 6.94 12.25
CA TYR A 82 -2.90 6.08 11.97
C TYR A 82 -1.59 6.83 12.17
N THR A 83 -0.54 6.11 12.58
CA THR A 83 0.81 6.68 12.59
C THR A 83 1.31 6.86 11.16
N LYS A 84 2.24 7.80 10.96
CA LYS A 84 2.81 8.10 9.63
C LYS A 84 3.47 6.90 8.93
N HIS A 85 3.88 5.88 9.70
CA HIS A 85 4.59 4.70 9.23
C HIS A 85 3.67 3.55 8.84
N VAL A 86 2.39 3.61 9.20
CA VAL A 86 1.43 2.55 8.87
C VAL A 86 1.40 2.37 7.35
N TYR A 87 1.69 1.15 6.89
CA TYR A 87 1.67 0.75 5.49
C TYR A 87 2.66 1.50 4.57
N GLU A 88 3.75 2.07 5.11
CA GLU A 88 4.75 2.77 4.30
C GLU A 88 5.54 1.83 3.37
N HIS A 89 5.72 0.56 3.75
CA HIS A 89 6.38 -0.43 2.89
C HIS A 89 5.43 -0.98 1.84
N PHE A 90 4.14 -1.08 2.16
CA PHE A 90 3.12 -1.39 1.15
C PHE A 90 3.09 -0.30 0.08
N GLU A 91 3.07 0.99 0.46
CA GLU A 91 3.18 2.12 -0.48
C GLU A 91 4.40 1.97 -1.40
N TYR A 92 5.55 1.68 -0.80
CA TYR A 92 6.80 1.48 -1.54
C TYR A 92 6.73 0.32 -2.52
N LEU A 93 6.23 -0.84 -2.10
CA LEU A 93 6.10 -2.00 -2.98
C LEU A 93 5.13 -1.73 -4.14
N ALA A 94 3.99 -1.10 -3.85
CA ALA A 94 3.02 -0.72 -4.86
C ALA A 94 3.61 0.24 -5.89
N TYR A 95 4.44 1.20 -5.46
CA TYR A 95 5.16 2.09 -6.35
C TYR A 95 6.11 1.31 -7.28
N GLU A 96 6.91 0.41 -6.72
CA GLU A 96 7.91 -0.35 -7.49
C GLU A 96 7.26 -1.31 -8.50
N MET A 97 6.19 -2.01 -8.10
CA MET A 97 5.41 -2.86 -9.02
C MET A 97 4.65 -2.04 -10.07
N SER A 98 4.16 -0.84 -9.72
CA SER A 98 3.54 0.05 -10.72
C SER A 98 4.54 0.55 -11.76
N LYS A 99 5.82 0.76 -11.40
CA LYS A 99 6.86 1.07 -12.39
C LYS A 99 7.04 -0.07 -13.39
N MET A 100 7.09 -1.31 -12.90
CA MET A 100 7.17 -2.48 -13.79
C MET A 100 5.97 -2.55 -14.73
N MET A 101 4.76 -2.28 -14.23
CA MET A 101 3.57 -2.19 -15.07
C MET A 101 3.71 -1.09 -16.14
N ALA A 102 4.17 0.11 -15.77
CA ALA A 102 4.36 1.21 -16.72
C ALA A 102 5.43 0.91 -17.79
N GLU A 103 6.44 0.09 -17.46
CA GLU A 103 7.48 -0.36 -18.39
C GLU A 103 6.98 -1.44 -19.35
N THR A 104 6.04 -2.28 -18.92
CA THR A 104 5.57 -3.45 -19.67
C THR A 104 4.23 -3.25 -20.38
N ASP A 105 3.40 -2.31 -19.91
CA ASP A 105 2.10 -1.94 -20.48
C ASP A 105 2.08 -0.43 -20.83
N PRO A 106 2.14 -0.06 -22.12
CA PRO A 106 2.11 1.33 -22.56
C PRO A 106 0.83 2.10 -22.18
N THR A 107 -0.27 1.38 -21.91
CA THR A 107 -1.56 1.94 -21.52
C THR A 107 -1.62 2.27 -20.04
N PHE A 108 -0.81 1.59 -19.23
CA PHE A 108 -0.75 1.86 -17.80
C PHE A 108 -0.09 3.21 -17.53
N LYS A 109 -0.75 4.03 -16.70
CA LYS A 109 -0.23 5.31 -16.23
C LYS A 109 -0.04 5.24 -14.72
N MET A 110 1.16 5.61 -14.28
CA MET A 110 1.47 5.76 -12.86
C MET A 110 0.48 6.72 -12.20
N SER A 111 -0.14 6.28 -11.12
CA SER A 111 -1.06 7.12 -10.35
C SER A 111 -0.30 8.23 -9.62
N SER A 112 -0.89 9.42 -9.56
CA SER A 112 -0.34 10.58 -8.86
C SER A 112 -0.39 10.46 -7.33
N ILE A 113 -1.03 9.41 -6.80
CA ILE A 113 -1.08 9.14 -5.35
C ILE A 113 0.29 8.76 -4.78
N PHE A 114 1.21 8.29 -5.61
CA PHE A 114 2.53 7.90 -5.16
C PHE A 114 3.37 9.13 -4.84
N ARG A 115 4.15 9.04 -3.77
CA ARG A 115 5.17 10.06 -3.44
C ARG A 115 6.28 10.09 -4.49
N SER A 116 7.15 11.09 -4.38
CA SER A 116 8.27 11.25 -5.34
C SER A 116 9.27 10.10 -5.26
N GLU A 117 9.95 9.81 -6.38
CA GLU A 117 11.04 8.83 -6.40
C GLU A 117 12.13 9.14 -5.36
N LYS A 118 12.41 10.43 -5.12
CA LYS A 118 13.34 10.87 -4.08
C LYS A 118 12.92 10.36 -2.70
N TYR A 119 11.63 10.44 -2.37
CA TYR A 119 11.09 9.95 -1.10
C TYR A 119 11.35 8.44 -0.94
N TYR A 120 11.06 7.64 -1.97
CA TYR A 120 11.24 6.19 -1.90
C TYR A 120 12.70 5.76 -1.85
N ARG A 121 13.59 6.45 -2.56
CA ARG A 121 15.04 6.24 -2.45
C ARG A 121 15.54 6.53 -1.03
N GLU A 122 15.00 7.55 -0.37
CA GLU A 122 15.33 7.85 1.02
C GLU A 122 14.77 6.80 1.98
N LEU A 123 13.51 6.39 1.80
CA LEU A 123 12.89 5.32 2.58
C LEU A 123 13.72 4.04 2.55
N LYS A 124 14.12 3.58 1.35
CA LYS A 124 14.99 2.40 1.17
C LYS A 124 16.34 2.51 1.88
N ARG A 125 16.89 3.72 2.00
CA ARG A 125 18.16 3.95 2.71
C ARG A 125 18.05 3.84 4.22
N ARG A 126 16.86 4.00 4.81
CA ARG A 126 16.64 3.98 6.27
C ARG A 126 16.75 2.58 6.89
N LYS A 127 17.31 1.57 6.18
CA LYS A 127 17.47 0.16 6.57
C LYS A 127 17.46 -0.03 8.10
N HIS A 128 16.30 -0.47 8.59
CA HIS A 128 15.97 -0.72 10.00
C HIS A 128 15.96 0.55 10.88
N PRO A 129 14.78 1.14 11.15
CA PRO A 129 14.66 2.24 12.13
C PRO A 129 15.03 1.81 13.56
N PHE A 130 15.19 0.51 13.80
CA PHE A 130 15.56 -0.08 15.08
C PHE A 130 16.88 -0.84 15.02
N LYS A 131 17.93 -0.26 14.42
CA LYS A 131 19.28 -0.75 14.72
C LYS A 131 19.47 -0.67 16.23
N SER A 132 19.52 -1.84 16.88
CA SER A 132 19.95 -1.97 18.27
C SER A 132 21.28 -1.22 18.42
N GLN A 133 21.29 -0.24 19.32
CA GLN A 133 22.53 0.34 19.82
C GLN A 133 23.42 -0.75 20.42
#